data_AF-A0A382H867-F1
#
_entry.id   AF-A0A382H867-F1
#
_cell.length_a   1.000
_cell.length_b   1.000
_cell.length_c   1.000
_cell.angle_alpha   90.00
_cell.angle_beta   90.00
_cell.angle_gamma   90.00
#
_symmetry.space_group_name_H-M   'P 1'
#
loop_
_entity.id
_entity.type
_entity.pdbx_description
1 polymer ?
#
loop_
_entity_poly.entity_id
_entity_poly.type
_entity_poly.pdbx_seq_one_letter_code
_entity_poly.pdbx_strand_id
1 'polypeptide(L)' 'MKKYKKKDIPARQFSDVKIEQRYASNHGWPGPEQTVKYWVELENGYAVGMHEPKRGKAEFPFYQMKEGV' A
#
# COMPACT_ATOMS: atom_id res chain seq x y z
N MET A 1 -23.65 7.96 9.28
CA MET A 1 -22.57 6.94 9.26
C MET A 1 -21.20 7.61 9.18
N LYS A 2 -20.40 7.65 10.24
CA LYS A 2 -19.00 8.15 10.22
C LYS A 2 -18.11 7.24 11.09
N LYS A 3 -17.92 5.99 10.68
CA LYS A 3 -17.23 4.94 11.48
C LYS A 3 -15.69 4.91 11.36
N TYR A 4 -15.07 5.77 10.55
CA TYR A 4 -13.63 5.66 10.23
C TYR A 4 -12.79 6.91 10.52
N LYS A 5 -13.33 7.92 11.21
CA LYS A 5 -12.67 9.24 11.37
C LYS A 5 -11.48 9.26 12.34
N LYS A 6 -11.19 8.17 13.06
CA LYS A 6 -10.20 8.13 14.16
C LYS A 6 -9.33 6.86 14.17
N LYS A 7 -9.01 6.30 13.00
CA LYS A 7 -7.90 5.36 12.93
C LYS A 7 -6.69 6.15 12.45
N ASP A 8 -5.65 6.17 13.27
CA ASP A 8 -4.32 6.61 12.89
C ASP A 8 -3.82 5.59 11.86
N ILE A 9 -4.00 5.91 10.58
CA ILE A 9 -3.52 5.08 9.49
C ILE A 9 -2.14 5.65 9.18
N PRO A 10 -1.04 4.95 9.51
CA PRO A 10 0.30 5.44 9.24
C PRO A 10 0.53 5.70 7.74
N ALA A 11 -0.28 5.17 6.83
CA ALA A 11 -0.23 5.51 5.41
C ALA A 11 -0.79 6.92 5.06
N ARG A 12 -1.44 7.64 5.99
CA ARG A 12 -1.94 9.03 5.73
C ARG A 12 -0.84 10.04 5.47
N GLN A 13 0.39 9.79 5.92
CA GLN A 13 1.56 10.64 5.60
C GLN A 13 1.88 10.61 4.09
N PHE A 14 1.39 9.60 3.36
CA PHE A 14 1.50 9.51 1.92
C PHE A 14 0.23 9.97 1.18
N SER A 15 -0.79 10.50 1.88
CA SER A 15 -2.02 10.98 1.21
C SER A 15 -1.81 12.21 0.33
N ASP A 16 -0.73 12.97 0.55
CA ASP A 16 -0.34 14.11 -0.30
C ASP A 16 0.56 13.68 -1.46
N VAL A 17 1.12 12.47 -1.39
CA VAL A 17 2.03 11.95 -2.42
C VAL A 17 1.21 11.42 -3.58
N LYS A 18 1.53 11.88 -4.79
CA LYS A 18 0.87 11.41 -6.00
C LYS A 18 1.14 9.92 -6.19
N ILE A 19 0.08 9.21 -6.53
CA ILE A 19 0.15 7.82 -6.98
C ILE A 19 0.68 7.87 -8.42
N GLU A 20 1.89 7.38 -8.62
CA GLU A 20 2.52 7.27 -9.93
C GLU A 20 1.86 6.15 -10.74
N GLN A 21 1.69 4.98 -10.11
CA GLN A 21 1.09 3.83 -10.77
C GLN A 21 0.20 3.01 -9.84
N ARG A 22 -0.87 2.45 -10.39
CA ARG A 22 -1.80 1.58 -9.66
C ARG A 22 -1.75 0.18 -10.23
N TYR A 23 -1.49 -0.78 -9.37
CA TYR A 23 -1.43 -2.18 -9.73
C TYR A 23 -2.59 -2.92 -9.08
N ALA A 24 -3.49 -3.43 -9.92
CA ALA A 24 -4.67 -4.19 -9.49
C ALA A 24 -4.37 -5.68 -9.25
N SER A 25 -3.10 -6.02 -9.07
CA SER A 25 -2.61 -7.38 -8.88
C SER A 25 -1.29 -7.33 -8.13
N ASN A 26 -0.90 -8.44 -7.51
CA ASN A 26 0.37 -8.57 -6.80
C ASN A 26 1.62 -8.53 -7.72
N HIS A 27 1.43 -8.35 -9.02
CA HIS A 27 2.52 -8.36 -9.97
C HIS A 27 3.39 -7.11 -9.77
N GLY A 28 4.68 -7.30 -9.49
CA GLY A 28 5.65 -6.22 -9.26
C GLY A 28 5.72 -5.67 -7.83
N TRP A 29 5.00 -6.26 -6.87
CA TRP A 29 5.08 -5.85 -5.46
C TRP A 29 6.50 -6.08 -4.90
N PRO A 30 7.15 -5.06 -4.31
CA PRO A 30 8.51 -5.18 -3.78
C PRO A 30 8.60 -5.88 -2.41
N GLY A 31 7.45 -6.11 -1.74
CA GLY A 31 7.40 -6.72 -0.42
C GLY A 31 7.27 -8.25 -0.46
N PRO A 32 7.56 -8.95 0.67
CA PRO A 32 7.45 -10.40 0.77
C PRO A 32 6.00 -10.92 0.78
N GLU A 33 4.99 -10.07 1.02
CA GLU A 33 3.59 -10.48 1.06
C GLU A 33 3.04 -10.89 -0.32
N GLN A 34 2.79 -12.19 -0.50
CA GLN A 34 2.20 -12.73 -1.74
C GLN A 34 0.68 -12.54 -1.86
N THR A 35 0.05 -12.04 -0.79
CA THR A 35 -1.40 -11.89 -0.64
C THR A 35 -1.88 -10.46 -0.87
N VAL A 36 -0.98 -9.55 -1.24
CA VAL A 36 -1.32 -8.17 -1.60
C VAL A 36 -2.12 -8.18 -2.90
N LYS A 37 -3.40 -7.81 -2.81
CA LYS A 37 -4.30 -7.81 -3.99
C LYS A 37 -4.19 -6.55 -4.81
N TYR A 38 -3.96 -5.43 -4.12
CA TYR A 38 -3.89 -4.10 -4.70
C TYR A 38 -2.67 -3.42 -4.12
N TRP A 39 -1.87 -2.80 -4.95
CA TRP A 39 -0.80 -1.93 -4.49
C TRP A 39 -0.65 -0.74 -5.41
N VAL A 40 -0.09 0.33 -4.87
CA VAL A 40 0.16 1.57 -5.59
C VAL A 40 1.61 1.95 -5.43
N GLU A 41 2.21 2.41 -6.52
CA GLU A 41 3.51 3.06 -6.51
C GLU A 41 3.29 4.55 -6.34
N LEU A 42 4.07 5.14 -5.46
CA LEU A 42 4.10 6.56 -5.15
C LEU A 42 5.32 7.19 -5.81
N GLU A 43 5.18 8.43 -6.26
CA GLU A 43 6.23 9.22 -6.94
C GLU A 43 7.50 9.39 -6.09
N ASN A 44 7.41 9.22 -4.77
CA ASN A 44 8.56 9.25 -3.86
C ASN A 44 9.35 7.92 -3.83
N GLY A 45 9.06 6.98 -4.71
CA GLY A 45 9.73 5.67 -4.79
C GLY A 45 9.26 4.69 -3.70
N TYR A 46 8.05 4.87 -3.14
CA TYR A 46 7.46 3.92 -2.20
C TYR A 46 6.29 3.18 -2.82
N ALA A 47 6.16 1.90 -2.53
CA ALA A 47 5.00 1.09 -2.85
C ALA A 47 4.15 0.89 -1.60
N VAL A 48 2.83 1.12 -1.70
CA VAL A 48 1.86 0.87 -0.64
C VAL A 48 0.89 -0.21 -1.09
N GLY A 49 0.88 -1.32 -0.37
CA GLY A 49 0.04 -2.48 -0.63
C GLY A 49 -1.20 -2.47 0.25
N MET A 50 -2.21 -3.22 -0.18
CA MET A 50 -3.39 -3.56 0.60
C MET A 50 -3.39 -5.07 0.81
N HIS A 51 -3.06 -5.46 2.03
CA HIS A 51 -3.11 -6.84 2.49
C HIS A 51 -4.44 -7.06 3.23
N GLU A 52 -5.35 -7.79 2.61
CA GLU A 52 -6.60 -8.23 3.25
C GLU A 52 -6.55 -9.72 3.57
N PRO A 53 -6.18 -10.11 4.80
CA PRO A 53 -6.29 -11.50 5.23
C PRO A 53 -7.78 -11.92 5.28
N LYS A 54 -8.08 -13.17 4.89
CA LYS A 54 -9.45 -13.74 4.95
C LYS A 54 -10.12 -13.67 6.34
N ARG A 55 -9.30 -13.55 7.40
CA ARG A 55 -9.71 -13.29 8.79
C ARG A 55 -8.74 -12.29 9.38
N GLY A 56 -9.20 -11.10 9.74
CA GLY A 56 -8.34 -10.08 10.38
C GLY A 56 -8.68 -8.66 9.97
N LYS A 57 -7.82 -7.72 10.37
CA LYS A 57 -7.87 -6.32 9.92
C LYS A 57 -7.09 -6.21 8.60
N ALA A 58 -7.58 -5.38 7.68
CA ALA A 58 -6.79 -4.98 6.53
C ALA A 58 -5.52 -4.26 6.99
N GLU A 59 -4.39 -4.69 6.46
CA GLU A 59 -3.07 -4.12 6.69
C GLU A 59 -2.64 -3.40 5.43
N PHE A 60 -1.93 -2.28 5.61
CA PHE A 60 -1.44 -1.47 4.51
C PHE A 60 0.09 -1.42 4.59
N PRO A 61 0.77 -2.53 4.22
CA PRO A 61 2.22 -2.54 4.20
C PRO A 61 2.73 -1.53 3.17
N PHE A 62 3.89 -0.95 3.44
CA PHE A 62 4.58 -0.08 2.51
C PHE A 62 6.07 -0.41 2.49
N TYR A 63 6.65 -0.41 1.30
CA TYR A 63 8.06 -0.72 1.08
C TYR A 63 8.66 0.28 0.11
N GLN A 64 9.95 0.56 0.25
CA GLN A 64 10.66 1.36 -0.74
C GLN A 64 10.89 0.52 -2.00
N MET A 65 10.43 1.01 -3.15
CA MET A 65 10.79 0.43 -4.44
C MET A 65 12.31 0.57 -4.58
N LYS A 66 13.02 -0.55 -4.71
CA LYS A 66 14.44 -0.49 -5.05
C LYS A 66 14.54 0.03 -6.47
N GLU A 67 14.88 1.31 -6.60
CA GLU A 67 15.40 1.87 -7.83
C GLU A 67 16.51 0.93 -8.32
N GLY A 68 16.38 0.45 -9.57
CA GLY A 68 17.28 -0.54 -10.14
C GLY A 68 18.74 -0.09 -9.98
N VAL A 69 19.58 -1.01 -9.49
CA VAL A 69 21.02 -0.96 -9.70
C VAL A 69 21.31 -1.46 -11.11
#